data_AF-A0A654CKH3-F1
#
_entry.id   AF-A0A654CKH3-F1
#
_cell.length_a   1.000
_cell.length_b   1.000
_cell.length_c   1.000
_cell.angle_alpha   90.00
_cell.angle_beta   90.00
_cell.angle_gamma   90.00
#
_symmetry.space_group_name_H-M   'P 1'
#
loop_
_entity.id
_entity.type
_entity.pdbx_description
1 polymer ?
#
loop_
_entity_poly.entity_id
_entity_poly.type
_entity_poly.pdbx_seq_one_letter_code
_entity_poly.pdbx_strand_id
1 'polypeptide(L)'
;MRVVWGGLGLIAALLVIFLLTVRWEAPGNVQHLEVLPETLAAAEADTRTVVAEPGALRGMIVPVAGVRRDQLYDSWGDARGGGTRAHVGLDVMAANGTPVLAVADGRIEKLYFSEGGGGITIYQRSSDPRWMFYYAHLAGYAPNLREGQRVSAGDHIGYVGDTGNAGPGNDHLHFGITHLGRGERWWQGTPINPHPVLAGSAVER
;
A
#
# COMPACT_ATOMS: atom_id res chain seq x y z
N MET A 1 8.99 -42.18 65.70
CA MET A 1 8.99 -41.01 64.79
C MET A 1 8.27 -41.40 63.50
N ARG A 2 7.41 -40.51 63.00
CA ARG A 2 6.48 -40.68 61.86
C ARG A 2 7.22 -40.73 60.50
N VAL A 3 6.71 -41.51 59.54
CA VAL A 3 6.39 -41.25 58.10
C VAL A 3 5.80 -42.58 57.56
N VAL A 4 4.49 -42.79 57.30
CA VAL A 4 3.52 -42.32 56.28
C VAL A 4 3.77 -42.78 54.82
N TRP A 5 3.07 -43.87 54.47
CA TRP A 5 2.30 -44.26 53.26
C TRP A 5 2.59 -43.74 51.83
N GLY A 6 2.43 -44.65 50.86
CA GLY A 6 2.04 -44.41 49.46
C GLY A 6 2.79 -45.37 48.51
N GLY A 7 2.24 -46.50 48.05
CA GLY A 7 0.98 -46.61 47.30
C GLY A 7 1.29 -46.50 45.80
N LEU A 8 1.75 -47.60 45.18
CA LEU A 8 1.95 -47.73 43.74
C LEU A 8 0.60 -47.55 43.02
N GLY A 9 0.36 -46.37 42.47
CA GLY A 9 -0.76 -46.07 41.58
C GLY A 9 -0.47 -46.54 40.16
N LEU A 10 -1.18 -47.59 39.74
CA LEU A 10 -1.27 -48.04 38.36
C LEU A 10 -2.09 -47.01 37.57
N ILE A 11 -1.45 -46.16 36.76
CA ILE A 11 -2.18 -45.31 35.81
C ILE A 11 -2.36 -46.13 34.52
N ALA A 12 -3.59 -46.59 34.31
CA ALA A 12 -4.02 -47.19 33.07
C ALA A 12 -3.93 -46.16 31.93
N ALA A 13 -3.13 -46.46 30.91
CA ALA A 13 -3.05 -45.70 29.68
C ALA A 13 -4.32 -45.94 28.83
N LEU A 14 -5.15 -44.92 28.66
CA LEU A 14 -6.19 -44.89 27.63
C LEU A 14 -5.57 -44.32 26.34
N LEU A 15 -4.99 -45.21 25.54
CA LEU A 15 -4.65 -44.96 24.13
C LEU A 15 -5.94 -45.03 23.30
N VAL A 16 -6.48 -43.88 22.91
CA VAL A 16 -7.53 -43.80 21.89
C VAL A 16 -6.87 -43.98 20.53
N ILE A 17 -6.94 -45.19 19.99
CA ILE A 17 -6.56 -45.52 18.61
C ILE A 17 -7.74 -45.14 17.70
N PHE A 18 -7.62 -44.02 16.98
CA PHE A 18 -8.54 -43.66 15.91
C PHE A 18 -8.02 -44.24 14.60
N LEU A 19 -8.59 -45.37 14.18
CA LEU A 19 -8.29 -46.01 12.90
C LEU A 19 -8.85 -45.17 11.74
N LEU A 20 -7.94 -44.66 10.92
CA LEU A 20 -8.20 -44.01 9.64
C LEU A 20 -8.78 -45.02 8.65
N THR A 21 -9.96 -44.72 8.10
CA THR A 21 -10.44 -45.31 6.84
C THR A 21 -10.65 -44.22 5.81
N VAL A 22 -9.54 -43.66 5.32
CA VAL A 22 -9.56 -42.88 4.08
C VAL A 22 -9.70 -43.87 2.93
N ARG A 23 -10.88 -43.91 2.30
CA ARG A 23 -11.10 -44.65 1.06
C ARG A 23 -10.60 -43.80 -0.11
N TRP A 24 -9.65 -44.34 -0.86
CA TRP A 24 -9.13 -43.79 -2.10
C TRP A 24 -10.06 -44.19 -3.25
N GLU A 25 -10.74 -43.22 -3.87
CA GLU A 25 -11.43 -43.42 -5.15
C GLU A 25 -10.52 -42.97 -6.30
N ALA A 26 -10.37 -43.83 -7.30
CA ALA A 26 -9.49 -43.63 -8.46
C ALA A 26 -9.95 -42.44 -9.34
N PRO A 27 -9.02 -41.78 -10.06
CA PRO A 27 -9.35 -40.61 -10.87
C PRO A 27 -10.29 -40.96 -12.02
N GLY A 28 -11.43 -40.28 -12.05
CA GLY A 28 -12.42 -40.34 -13.12
C GLY A 28 -11.88 -39.79 -14.44
N ASN A 29 -12.19 -40.54 -15.48
CA ASN A 29 -11.90 -40.31 -16.89
C ASN A 29 -12.37 -38.91 -17.35
N VAL A 30 -11.46 -37.99 -17.66
CA VAL A 30 -11.80 -36.73 -18.34
C VAL A 30 -11.96 -37.00 -19.84
N GLN A 31 -13.18 -36.83 -20.34
CA GLN A 31 -13.42 -36.83 -21.77
C GLN A 31 -12.68 -35.64 -22.41
N HIS A 32 -11.85 -35.98 -23.38
CA HIS A 32 -11.13 -35.06 -24.24
C HIS A 32 -12.16 -34.25 -25.06
N LEU A 33 -12.50 -33.05 -24.60
CA LEU A 33 -13.24 -32.09 -25.41
C LEU A 33 -12.23 -31.34 -26.28
N GLU A 34 -12.16 -31.80 -27.53
CA GLU A 34 -11.42 -31.19 -28.62
C GLU A 34 -12.04 -29.83 -28.95
N VAL A 35 -11.40 -28.75 -28.48
CA VAL A 35 -11.75 -27.37 -28.83
C VAL A 35 -10.93 -26.99 -30.06
N LEU A 36 -11.63 -26.79 -31.17
CA LEU A 36 -11.07 -26.35 -32.46
C LEU A 36 -10.42 -24.95 -32.32
N PRO A 37 -9.32 -24.66 -33.07
CA PRO A 37 -8.58 -23.43 -32.92
C PRO A 37 -9.15 -22.34 -33.83
N GLU A 38 -10.21 -21.66 -33.39
CA GLU A 38 -10.62 -20.39 -34.02
C GLU A 38 -11.04 -19.38 -32.96
N THR A 39 -10.07 -18.61 -32.50
CA THR A 39 -10.15 -17.16 -32.20
C THR A 39 -8.79 -16.73 -31.65
N LEU A 40 -7.79 -16.80 -32.51
CA LEU A 40 -6.52 -16.10 -32.34
C LEU A 40 -6.76 -14.63 -32.68
N ALA A 41 -7.46 -13.91 -31.79
CA ALA A 41 -7.57 -12.45 -31.84
C ALA A 41 -8.10 -11.92 -30.50
N ALA A 42 -7.37 -10.92 -29.98
CA ALA A 42 -7.72 -10.04 -28.86
C ALA A 42 -7.51 -10.61 -27.44
N ALA A 43 -6.26 -10.59 -27.00
CA ALA A 43 -5.91 -10.15 -25.65
C ALA A 43 -4.46 -9.64 -25.62
N GLU A 44 -4.15 -8.67 -26.47
CA GLU A 44 -3.03 -7.77 -26.18
C GLU A 44 -3.43 -6.95 -24.96
N ALA A 45 -2.69 -7.13 -23.86
CA ALA A 45 -2.83 -6.37 -22.64
C ALA A 45 -2.54 -4.90 -22.95
N ASP A 46 -3.60 -4.15 -23.24
CA ASP A 46 -3.54 -2.72 -23.46
C ASP A 46 -3.17 -2.04 -22.15
N THR A 47 -1.89 -1.68 -22.04
CA THR A 47 -1.36 -0.81 -21.00
C THR A 47 -1.85 0.59 -21.28
N ARG A 48 -3.16 0.83 -21.12
CA ARG A 48 -3.71 2.18 -21.14
C ARG A 48 -3.27 2.87 -19.87
N THR A 49 -2.20 3.64 -19.96
CA THR A 49 -1.88 4.70 -19.01
C THR A 49 -3.15 5.53 -18.84
N VAL A 50 -3.79 5.44 -17.67
CA VAL A 50 -4.91 6.33 -17.36
C VAL A 50 -4.30 7.71 -17.15
N VAL A 51 -4.28 8.48 -18.24
CA VAL A 51 -4.01 9.91 -18.24
C VAL A 51 -5.10 10.54 -17.38
N ALA A 52 -4.72 11.04 -16.22
CA ALA A 52 -5.64 11.68 -15.30
C ALA A 52 -6.29 12.91 -15.96
N GLU A 53 -7.61 13.05 -15.81
CA GLU A 53 -8.39 14.15 -16.37
C GLU A 53 -7.80 15.53 -15.97
N PRO A 54 -7.54 16.46 -16.91
CA PRO A 54 -6.76 17.69 -16.70
C PRO A 54 -7.29 18.67 -15.63
N GLY A 55 -8.50 18.46 -15.12
CA GLY A 55 -9.16 19.30 -14.10
C GLY A 55 -9.07 18.74 -12.68
N ALA A 56 -9.00 17.42 -12.49
CA ALA A 56 -9.05 16.80 -11.16
C ALA A 56 -7.71 16.87 -10.40
N LEU A 57 -6.64 17.21 -11.11
CA LEU A 57 -5.27 17.31 -10.57
C LEU A 57 -4.77 18.75 -10.40
N ARG A 58 -5.57 19.74 -10.81
CA ARG A 58 -5.20 21.16 -10.62
C ARG A 58 -5.32 21.51 -9.15
N GLY A 59 -4.25 22.06 -8.58
CA GLY A 59 -4.24 22.55 -7.19
C GLY A 59 -3.55 21.62 -6.18
N MET A 60 -3.02 20.48 -6.62
CA MET A 60 -2.14 19.67 -5.76
C MET A 60 -0.85 20.43 -5.44
N ILE A 61 -0.46 20.43 -4.17
CA ILE A 61 0.79 21.00 -3.67
C ILE A 61 1.87 19.93 -3.54
N VAL A 62 3.13 20.32 -3.38
CA VAL A 62 4.17 19.37 -2.97
C VAL A 62 3.91 18.95 -1.51
N PRO A 63 3.84 17.66 -1.18
CA PRO A 63 3.40 17.18 0.14
C PRO A 63 4.47 17.29 1.25
N VAL A 64 5.54 18.04 1.04
CA VAL A 64 6.60 18.28 2.03
C VAL A 64 6.88 19.77 2.11
N ALA A 65 6.79 20.33 3.32
CA ALA A 65 7.00 21.75 3.54
C ALA A 65 8.40 22.19 3.10
N GLY A 66 8.47 23.28 2.32
CA GLY A 66 9.71 23.86 1.84
C GLY A 66 10.32 23.21 0.59
N VAL A 67 9.83 22.04 0.16
CA VAL A 67 10.26 21.41 -1.10
C VAL A 67 9.48 22.03 -2.27
N ARG A 68 10.23 22.48 -3.28
CA ARG A 68 9.67 23.10 -4.50
C ARG A 68 9.47 22.06 -5.60
N ARG A 69 8.59 22.39 -6.55
CA ARG A 69 8.25 21.53 -7.70
C ARG A 69 9.47 21.16 -8.57
N ASP A 70 10.38 22.12 -8.76
CA ASP A 70 11.63 21.97 -9.52
C ASP A 70 12.68 21.08 -8.83
N GLN A 71 12.47 20.71 -7.56
CA GLN A 71 13.34 19.82 -6.80
C GLN A 71 12.88 18.35 -6.86
N LEU A 72 11.72 18.09 -7.46
CA LEU A 72 11.19 16.72 -7.57
C LEU A 72 11.93 15.94 -8.65
N TYR A 73 12.52 14.82 -8.25
CA TYR A 73 13.10 13.83 -9.14
C TYR A 73 12.04 12.76 -9.48
N ASP A 74 11.88 12.41 -10.75
CA ASP A 74 10.94 11.36 -11.15
C ASP A 74 11.50 9.98 -10.78
N SER A 75 11.19 9.53 -9.55
CA SER A 75 11.61 8.23 -9.05
C SER A 75 10.69 7.08 -9.47
N TRP A 76 9.69 7.33 -10.33
CA TRP A 76 8.77 6.28 -10.76
C TRP A 76 9.52 5.23 -11.59
N GLY A 77 9.28 3.95 -11.29
CA GLY A 77 9.93 2.85 -12.00
C GLY A 77 11.35 2.53 -11.53
N ASP A 78 11.96 3.35 -10.66
CA ASP A 78 13.28 3.09 -10.10
C ASP A 78 13.36 1.69 -9.48
N ALA A 79 14.51 1.04 -9.65
CA ALA A 79 14.75 -0.28 -9.10
C ALA A 79 14.73 -0.28 -7.56
N ARG A 80 14.04 -1.24 -6.97
CA ARG A 80 13.98 -1.44 -5.51
C ARG A 80 14.17 -2.91 -5.16
N GLY A 81 14.54 -3.19 -3.90
CA GLY A 81 14.76 -4.56 -3.42
C GLY A 81 15.82 -5.30 -4.24
N GLY A 82 16.89 -4.61 -4.65
CA GLY A 82 17.94 -5.17 -5.52
C GLY A 82 17.50 -5.41 -6.98
N GLY A 83 16.47 -4.72 -7.46
CA GLY A 83 15.96 -4.86 -8.84
C GLY A 83 14.78 -5.82 -8.98
N THR A 84 14.26 -6.35 -7.87
CA THR A 84 13.12 -7.29 -7.86
C THR A 84 11.76 -6.60 -8.00
N ARG A 85 11.68 -5.30 -7.72
CA ARG A 85 10.46 -4.51 -7.85
C ARG A 85 10.75 -3.14 -8.42
N ALA A 86 9.78 -2.59 -9.15
CA ALA A 86 9.78 -1.20 -9.56
C ALA A 86 9.23 -0.32 -8.44
N HIS A 87 9.68 0.94 -8.39
CA HIS A 87 9.15 1.94 -7.48
C HIS A 87 7.80 2.47 -7.99
N VAL A 88 6.77 2.43 -7.15
CA VAL A 88 5.40 2.85 -7.48
C VAL A 88 5.04 4.04 -6.60
N GLY A 89 5.61 5.19 -6.92
CA GLY A 89 5.44 6.44 -6.18
C GLY A 89 6.52 7.46 -6.50
N LEU A 90 6.59 8.48 -5.67
CA LEU A 90 7.56 9.57 -5.72
C LEU A 90 8.23 9.70 -4.36
N ASP A 91 9.57 9.62 -4.32
CA ASP A 91 10.32 9.89 -3.10
C ASP A 91 10.73 11.36 -3.04
N VAL A 92 10.27 12.04 -1.99
CA VAL A 92 10.56 13.45 -1.75
C VAL A 92 11.58 13.54 -0.60
N MET A 93 12.83 13.83 -0.96
CA MET A 93 13.94 13.91 -0.01
C MET A 93 13.79 15.12 0.91
N ALA A 94 13.83 14.90 2.22
CA ALA A 94 13.81 15.94 3.24
C ALA A 94 14.31 15.39 4.57
N ALA A 95 14.78 16.25 5.47
CA ALA A 95 15.28 15.84 6.78
C ALA A 95 14.16 15.22 7.64
N ASN A 96 14.52 14.28 8.53
CA ASN A 96 13.62 13.76 9.56
C ASN A 96 12.91 14.90 10.31
N GLY A 97 11.62 14.75 10.58
CA GLY A 97 10.83 15.76 11.28
C GLY A 97 10.34 16.92 10.39
N THR A 98 10.70 16.95 9.10
CA THR A 98 10.14 17.96 8.17
C THR A 98 8.62 17.78 8.06
N PRO A 99 7.80 18.85 8.14
CA PRO A 99 6.35 18.73 8.05
C PRO A 99 5.90 18.14 6.70
N VAL A 100 5.06 17.10 6.80
CA VAL A 100 4.31 16.50 5.69
C VAL A 100 2.94 17.15 5.62
N LEU A 101 2.54 17.56 4.43
CA LEU A 101 1.35 18.36 4.17
C LEU A 101 0.32 17.55 3.38
N ALA A 102 -0.97 17.79 3.65
CA ALA A 102 -2.05 17.29 2.83
C ALA A 102 -1.91 17.86 1.41
N VAL A 103 -1.79 16.98 0.42
CA VAL A 103 -1.52 17.36 -0.98
C VAL A 103 -2.68 18.12 -1.63
N ALA A 104 -3.90 17.88 -1.15
CA ALA A 104 -5.16 18.43 -1.68
C ALA A 104 -6.23 18.52 -0.57
N ASP A 105 -7.38 19.10 -0.88
CA ASP A 105 -8.56 19.04 0.00
C ASP A 105 -9.12 17.62 0.08
N GLY A 106 -9.57 17.21 1.26
CA GLY A 106 -10.17 15.89 1.45
C GLY A 106 -10.38 15.49 2.90
N ARG A 107 -10.14 14.21 3.19
CA ARG A 107 -10.15 13.65 4.55
C ARG A 107 -9.04 12.63 4.74
N ILE A 108 -8.64 12.45 5.99
CA ILE A 108 -7.83 11.31 6.42
C ILE A 108 -8.70 10.06 6.35
N GLU A 109 -8.39 9.16 5.41
CA GLU A 109 -9.12 7.92 5.22
C GLU A 109 -8.64 6.84 6.20
N LYS A 110 -7.32 6.71 6.38
CA LYS A 110 -6.73 5.68 7.21
C LYS A 110 -5.40 6.17 7.81
N LEU A 111 -5.19 5.87 9.08
CA LEU A 111 -3.90 5.92 9.74
C LEU A 111 -3.49 4.47 9.97
N TYR A 112 -2.32 4.07 9.46
CA TYR A 112 -1.95 2.66 9.41
C TYR A 112 -0.46 2.46 9.64
N PHE A 113 -0.11 1.32 10.22
CA PHE A 113 1.25 0.82 10.24
C PHE A 113 1.37 -0.31 9.22
N SER A 114 2.12 -0.08 8.13
CA SER A 114 2.27 -1.02 7.02
C SER A 114 3.48 -1.93 7.23
N GLU A 115 3.21 -3.19 7.55
CA GLU A 115 4.22 -4.26 7.61
C GLU A 115 4.84 -4.60 6.24
N GLY A 116 4.18 -4.21 5.14
CA GLY A 116 4.68 -4.37 3.76
C GLY A 116 5.82 -3.42 3.39
N GLY A 117 6.45 -2.77 4.37
CA GLY A 117 7.56 -1.85 4.21
C GLY A 117 7.19 -0.37 4.24
N GLY A 118 5.91 -0.01 4.33
CA GLY A 118 5.50 1.40 4.41
C GLY A 118 5.77 2.05 5.76
N GLY A 119 5.89 1.28 6.85
CA GLY A 119 6.08 1.83 8.19
C GLY A 119 4.85 2.59 8.66
N ILE A 120 5.02 3.77 9.25
CA ILE A 120 3.91 4.65 9.61
C ILE A 120 3.39 5.33 8.34
N THR A 121 2.10 5.17 8.07
CA THR A 121 1.47 5.69 6.85
C THR A 121 0.19 6.46 7.10
N ILE A 122 -0.11 7.37 6.17
CA ILE A 122 -1.39 8.06 6.05
C ILE A 122 -1.98 7.75 4.68
N TYR A 123 -3.28 7.47 4.65
CA TYR A 123 -4.08 7.49 3.44
C TYR A 123 -5.03 8.68 3.51
N GLN A 124 -4.99 9.53 2.50
CA GLN A 124 -5.87 10.68 2.37
C GLN A 124 -6.79 10.48 1.16
N ARG A 125 -8.10 10.50 1.39
CA ARG A 125 -9.09 10.55 0.31
C ARG A 125 -9.27 12.00 -0.13
N SER A 126 -9.13 12.26 -1.42
CA SER A 126 -9.45 13.57 -2.01
C SER A 126 -10.94 13.91 -1.89
N SER A 127 -11.27 15.19 -1.97
CA SER A 127 -12.63 15.67 -2.17
C SER A 127 -13.28 15.10 -3.44
N ASP A 128 -12.50 14.86 -4.50
CA ASP A 128 -12.87 13.97 -5.59
C ASP A 128 -12.58 12.52 -5.18
N PRO A 129 -13.62 11.69 -4.90
CA PRO A 129 -13.44 10.38 -4.28
C PRO A 129 -12.69 9.38 -5.17
N ARG A 130 -12.43 9.70 -6.45
CA ARG A 130 -11.62 8.91 -7.37
C ARG A 130 -10.14 8.95 -7.06
N TRP A 131 -9.67 9.80 -6.14
CA TRP A 131 -8.24 9.90 -5.81
C TRP A 131 -7.96 9.56 -4.35
N MET A 132 -6.93 8.72 -4.17
CA MET A 132 -6.33 8.39 -2.89
C MET A 132 -4.86 8.78 -2.91
N PHE A 133 -4.39 9.40 -1.83
CA PHE A 133 -3.01 9.78 -1.64
C PHE A 133 -2.41 8.96 -0.51
N TYR A 134 -1.20 8.46 -0.73
CA TYR A 134 -0.48 7.62 0.18
C TYR A 134 0.79 8.33 0.63
N TYR A 135 1.03 8.36 1.93
CA TYR A 135 2.21 8.95 2.57
C TYR A 135 2.85 7.87 3.43
N ALA A 136 4.11 7.53 3.19
CA ALA A 136 4.80 6.47 3.91
C ALA A 136 6.13 6.93 4.50
N HIS A 137 6.73 6.03 5.29
CA HIS A 137 8.00 6.24 6.01
C HIS A 137 7.93 7.36 7.05
N LEU A 138 6.73 7.73 7.52
CA LEU A 138 6.57 8.85 8.43
C LEU A 138 7.28 8.58 9.76
N ALA A 139 7.83 9.64 10.38
CA ALA A 139 8.31 9.57 11.77
C ALA A 139 7.13 9.55 12.77
N GLY A 140 5.98 10.10 12.37
CA GLY A 140 4.77 10.14 13.17
C GLY A 140 3.69 11.02 12.55
N TYR A 141 2.52 11.01 13.18
CA TYR A 141 1.38 11.85 12.78
C TYR A 141 1.45 13.23 13.41
N ALA A 142 0.85 14.22 12.76
CA ALA A 142 0.63 15.53 13.37
C ALA A 142 -0.28 15.40 14.61
N PRO A 143 -0.15 16.29 15.61
CA PRO A 143 -0.97 16.24 16.81
C PRO A 143 -2.47 16.27 16.49
N ASN A 144 -3.24 15.41 17.17
CA ASN A 144 -4.69 15.28 17.05
C ASN A 144 -5.23 14.80 15.69
N LEU A 145 -4.36 14.39 14.77
CA LEU A 145 -4.77 13.78 13.51
C LEU A 145 -5.54 12.49 13.79
N ARG A 146 -6.67 12.30 13.10
CA ARG A 146 -7.52 11.11 13.24
C ARG A 146 -8.21 10.74 11.94
N GLU A 147 -8.56 9.48 11.80
CA GLU A 147 -9.38 9.00 10.68
C GLU A 147 -10.73 9.75 10.62
N GLY A 148 -11.18 10.05 9.41
CA GLY A 148 -12.37 10.84 9.14
C GLY A 148 -12.19 12.36 9.26
N GLN A 149 -11.06 12.85 9.78
CA GLN A 149 -10.77 14.28 9.86
C GLN A 149 -10.70 14.89 8.45
N ARG A 150 -11.43 15.99 8.25
CA ARG A 150 -11.30 16.82 7.04
C ARG A 150 -9.99 17.59 7.09
N VAL A 151 -9.34 17.70 5.93
CA VAL A 151 -8.10 18.45 5.74
C VAL A 151 -8.20 19.27 4.47
N SER A 152 -7.56 20.43 4.48
CA SER A 152 -7.33 21.27 3.31
C SER A 152 -5.93 21.07 2.77
N ALA A 153 -5.73 21.37 1.48
CA ALA A 153 -4.40 21.39 0.89
C ALA A 153 -3.46 22.28 1.71
N GLY A 154 -2.30 21.76 2.11
CA GLY A 154 -1.33 22.46 2.95
C GLY A 154 -1.47 22.23 4.46
N ASP A 155 -2.53 21.55 4.92
CA ASP A 155 -2.63 21.18 6.34
C ASP A 155 -1.49 20.23 6.74
N HIS A 156 -0.89 20.50 7.89
CA HIS A 156 0.15 19.62 8.46
C HIS A 156 -0.48 18.33 8.99
N ILE A 157 -0.04 17.19 8.44
CA ILE A 157 -0.60 15.86 8.74
C ILE A 157 0.43 14.88 9.31
N GLY A 158 1.72 15.15 9.20
CA GLY A 158 2.72 14.26 9.77
C GLY A 158 4.12 14.77 9.58
N TYR A 159 5.08 13.90 9.82
CA TYR A 159 6.49 14.24 9.76
C TYR A 159 7.24 13.25 8.88
N VAL A 160 8.15 13.75 8.04
CA VAL A 160 9.11 12.93 7.29
C VAL A 160 9.91 12.08 8.28
N GLY A 161 10.18 10.83 7.91
CA GLY A 161 11.01 9.93 8.71
C GLY A 161 11.61 8.83 7.87
N ASP A 162 11.89 7.70 8.54
CA ASP A 162 12.63 6.56 8.02
C ASP A 162 11.99 5.21 8.39
N THR A 163 10.71 5.21 8.79
CA THR A 163 10.03 3.99 9.25
C THR A 163 9.76 3.00 8.11
N GLY A 164 9.57 1.72 8.45
CA GLY A 164 9.36 0.67 7.46
C GLY A 164 10.66 0.27 6.78
N ASN A 165 10.63 0.09 5.46
CA ASN A 165 11.79 -0.34 4.69
C ASN A 165 12.64 0.82 4.13
N ALA A 166 12.29 2.08 4.41
CA ALA A 166 13.19 3.21 4.18
C ALA A 166 14.50 2.97 4.94
N GLY A 167 14.39 2.61 6.22
CA GLY A 167 15.49 2.18 7.06
C GLY A 167 16.24 3.35 7.70
N PRO A 168 16.89 3.15 8.86
CA PRO A 168 17.45 4.23 9.67
C PRO A 168 18.32 5.22 8.89
N GLY A 169 17.98 6.51 8.99
CA GLY A 169 18.74 7.61 8.38
C GLY A 169 18.51 7.82 6.88
N ASN A 170 17.67 7.00 6.23
CA ASN A 170 17.21 7.24 4.87
C ASN A 170 15.93 8.08 4.89
N ASP A 171 16.04 9.32 5.36
CA ASP A 171 14.87 10.19 5.54
C ASP A 171 14.30 10.68 4.21
N HIS A 172 13.05 10.32 3.94
CA HIS A 172 12.26 10.82 2.81
C HIS A 172 10.77 10.56 3.03
N LEU A 173 9.93 11.29 2.30
CA LEU A 173 8.52 10.92 2.14
C LEU A 173 8.39 10.07 0.87
N HIS A 174 7.91 8.84 1.00
CA HIS A 174 7.37 8.12 -0.15
C HIS A 174 5.91 8.52 -0.35
N PHE A 175 5.61 9.11 -1.50
CA PHE A 175 4.30 9.63 -1.87
C PHE A 175 3.70 8.85 -3.04
N GLY A 176 2.45 8.41 -2.91
CA GLY A 176 1.71 7.69 -3.96
C GLY A 176 0.40 8.38 -4.32
N ILE A 177 -0.01 8.25 -5.58
CA ILE A 177 -1.34 8.63 -6.06
C ILE A 177 -1.99 7.39 -6.66
N THR A 178 -3.22 7.12 -6.24
CA THR A 178 -4.02 6.01 -6.76
C THR A 178 -5.34 6.52 -7.29
N HIS A 179 -5.66 6.16 -8.54
CA HIS A 179 -6.99 6.32 -9.11
C HIS A 179 -7.88 5.16 -8.65
N LEU A 180 -9.07 5.48 -8.17
CA LEU A 180 -10.05 4.54 -7.65
C LEU A 180 -11.27 4.47 -8.55
N GLY A 181 -11.61 3.23 -8.92
CA GLY A 181 -12.87 2.87 -9.53
C GLY A 181 -14.05 3.01 -8.55
N ARG A 182 -15.26 2.95 -9.11
CA ARG A 182 -16.48 3.11 -8.33
C ARG A 182 -16.62 1.99 -7.29
N GLY A 183 -16.70 2.37 -6.02
CA GLY A 183 -16.87 1.43 -4.90
C GLY A 183 -15.56 0.78 -4.42
N GLU A 184 -14.43 1.12 -5.02
CA GLU A 184 -13.13 0.63 -4.57
C GLU A 184 -12.74 1.21 -3.21
N ARG A 185 -12.13 0.34 -2.41
CA ARG A 185 -11.65 0.63 -1.07
C ARG A 185 -10.29 1.30 -1.13
N TRP A 186 -9.86 1.88 -0.02
CA TRP A 186 -8.65 2.70 0.04
C TRP A 186 -7.34 1.95 -0.27
N TRP A 187 -7.33 0.62 -0.17
CA TRP A 187 -6.20 -0.25 -0.48
C TRP A 187 -6.24 -0.82 -1.91
N GLN A 188 -7.24 -0.44 -2.71
CA GLN A 188 -7.42 -0.89 -4.09
C GLN A 188 -7.03 0.24 -5.06
N GLY A 189 -7.31 0.04 -6.35
CA GLY A 189 -7.11 1.03 -7.40
C GLY A 189 -5.84 0.87 -8.21
N THR A 190 -5.66 1.81 -9.14
CA THR A 190 -4.54 1.85 -10.08
C THR A 190 -3.60 2.99 -9.69
N PRO A 191 -2.33 2.69 -9.34
CA PRO A 191 -1.36 3.73 -9.03
C PRO A 191 -0.99 4.48 -10.32
N ILE A 192 -0.73 5.78 -10.20
CA ILE A 192 -0.23 6.63 -11.30
C ILE A 192 1.05 7.34 -10.88
N ASN A 193 1.87 7.76 -11.85
CA ASN A 193 3.09 8.50 -11.57
C ASN A 193 2.75 9.89 -10.95
N PRO A 194 3.17 10.17 -9.69
CA PRO A 194 2.92 11.47 -9.07
C PRO A 194 3.76 12.61 -9.64
N HIS A 195 4.92 12.32 -10.25
CA HIS A 195 5.86 13.36 -10.70
C HIS A 195 5.23 14.35 -11.68
N PRO A 196 4.63 13.95 -12.83
CA PRO A 196 4.05 14.92 -13.77
C PRO A 196 2.94 15.75 -13.12
N VAL A 197 2.17 15.15 -12.21
CA VAL A 197 1.10 15.81 -11.47
C VAL A 197 1.63 16.93 -10.57
N LEU A 198 2.71 16.65 -9.83
CA LEU A 198 3.25 17.57 -8.83
C LEU A 198 4.26 18.56 -9.41
N ALA A 199 5.14 18.12 -10.32
CA ALA A 199 6.14 18.96 -10.97
C ALA A 199 5.50 20.01 -11.91
N GLY A 200 4.25 19.80 -12.33
CA GLY A 200 3.55 20.69 -13.26
C GLY A 200 3.94 20.47 -14.72
N SER A 201 4.64 19.37 -15.02
CA SER A 201 4.82 18.89 -16.38
C SER A 201 3.45 18.44 -16.88
N ALA A 202 2.93 19.10 -17.92
CA ALA A 202 1.65 18.72 -18.52
C ALA A 202 1.63 17.20 -18.75
N VAL A 203 0.60 16.52 -18.25
CA VAL A 203 0.32 15.15 -18.68
C VAL A 203 0.20 15.22 -20.20
N GLU A 204 1.09 14.54 -20.93
CA GLU A 204 1.08 14.53 -22.39
C GLU A 204 -0.33 14.21 -22.88
N ARG A 205 -0.83 15.07 -23.79
CA ARG A 205 -2.19 15.02 -24.32
C ARG A 205 -2.39 13.85 -25.27
#